data_AF-A0A951S2A3-F1
#
_entry.id   AF-A0A951S2A3-F1
#
_cell.length_a   1.000
_cell.length_b   1.000
_cell.length_c   1.000
_cell.angle_alpha   90.00
_cell.angle_beta   90.00
_cell.angle_gamma   90.00
#
_symmetry.space_group_name_H-M   'P 1'
#
loop_
_entity.id
_entity.type
_entity.pdbx_description
1 polymer ?
#
loop_
_entity_poly.entity_id
_entity_poly.type
_entity_poly.pdbx_seq_one_letter_code
_entity_poly.pdbx_strand_id
1 'polypeptide(L)'
;MINNLINLSKRELEILYFIAMLKKNSEISFHCSISTHTVETHKQNLKIKLGLGSSAELTAFAFVNKDIIINRLDYLKIKTIGSKNLNGGGAIAETTIFKLLAKMAVSIIDS
;
A
#
# COMPACT_ATOMS: atom_id res chain seq x y z
N MET A 1 -7.46 -12.91 -3.91
CA MET A 1 -7.71 -11.48 -4.22
C MET A 1 -6.73 -10.50 -3.55
N ILE A 2 -6.02 -10.87 -2.47
CA ILE A 2 -5.11 -9.97 -1.72
C ILE A 2 -3.70 -9.85 -2.32
N ASN A 3 -3.26 -10.85 -3.09
CA ASN A 3 -1.87 -10.98 -3.57
C ASN A 3 -1.38 -9.83 -4.48
N ASN A 4 -2.27 -9.04 -5.09
CA ASN A 4 -1.86 -7.97 -6.01
C ASN A 4 -1.37 -6.70 -5.29
N LEU A 5 -1.71 -6.49 -4.01
CA LEU A 5 -1.25 -5.32 -3.23
C LEU A 5 0.26 -5.36 -2.93
N ILE A 6 0.85 -6.57 -2.93
CA ILE A 6 2.28 -6.77 -2.64
C ILE A 6 3.15 -6.16 -3.75
N ASN A 7 2.66 -6.14 -4.98
CA ASN A 7 3.37 -5.68 -6.18
C ASN A 7 3.22 -4.17 -6.44
N LEU A 8 2.45 -3.46 -5.61
CA LEU A 8 2.34 -2.01 -5.70
C LEU A 8 3.55 -1.35 -5.07
N SER A 9 4.07 -0.32 -5.75
CA SER A 9 5.08 0.55 -5.16
C SER A 9 4.49 1.30 -3.96
N LYS A 10 5.36 1.82 -3.09
CA LYS A 10 4.93 2.64 -1.95
C LYS A 10 4.05 3.82 -2.40
N ARG A 11 4.42 4.50 -3.48
CA ARG A 11 3.66 5.63 -4.02
C ARG A 11 2.29 5.22 -4.55
N GLU A 12 2.21 4.10 -5.28
CA GLU A 12 0.92 3.58 -5.75
C GLU A 12 0.01 3.20 -4.59
N LEU A 13 0.57 2.63 -3.52
CA LEU A 13 -0.17 2.29 -2.30
C LEU A 13 -0.65 3.54 -1.55
N GLU A 14 0.16 4.60 -1.46
CA GLU A 14 -0.23 5.90 -0.90
C GLU A 14 -1.41 6.51 -1.67
N ILE A 15 -1.36 6.48 -3.00
CA ILE A 15 -2.43 6.98 -3.86
C ILE A 15 -3.69 6.13 -3.68
N LEU A 16 -3.56 4.80 -3.67
CA LEU A 16 -4.67 3.88 -3.45
C LEU A 16 -5.34 4.10 -2.08
N TYR A 17 -4.55 4.41 -1.04
CA TYR A 17 -5.07 4.79 0.27
C TYR A 17 -5.94 6.05 0.21
N PHE A 18 -5.49 7.11 -0.45
CA PHE A 18 -6.32 8.32 -0.55
C PHE A 18 -7.58 8.11 -1.39
N ILE A 19 -7.54 7.22 -2.39
CA ILE A 19 -8.74 6.78 -3.12
C ILE A 19 -9.71 6.07 -2.16
N ALA A 20 -9.22 5.18 -1.28
CA ALA A 20 -10.03 4.53 -0.25
C ALA A 20 -10.63 5.53 0.75
N MET A 21 -10.00 6.69 0.95
CA MET A 21 -10.53 7.82 1.74
C MET A 21 -11.46 8.75 0.95
N LEU A 22 -11.86 8.38 -0.27
CA LEU A 22 -12.75 9.15 -1.15
C LEU A 22 -12.24 10.56 -1.46
N LYS A 23 -10.91 10.72 -1.56
CA LYS A 23 -10.28 11.99 -1.90
C LYS A 23 -10.36 12.29 -3.39
N LYS A 24 -10.55 13.57 -3.72
CA LYS A 24 -10.50 14.08 -5.10
C LYS A 24 -9.07 14.09 -5.62
N ASN A 25 -8.88 14.01 -6.95
CA ASN A 25 -7.55 14.04 -7.57
C ASN A 25 -6.72 15.26 -7.13
N SER A 26 -7.35 16.41 -6.89
CA SER A 26 -6.70 17.63 -6.38
C SER A 26 -6.18 17.48 -4.94
N GLU A 27 -6.95 16.83 -4.05
CA GLU A 27 -6.51 16.55 -2.68
C GLU A 27 -5.38 15.50 -2.67
N ILE A 28 -5.48 14.46 -3.49
CA ILE A 28 -4.42 13.45 -3.64
C ILE A 28 -3.12 14.11 -4.15
N SER A 29 -3.25 14.98 -5.16
CA SER A 29 -2.15 15.79 -5.70
C SER A 29 -1.44 16.58 -4.59
N PHE A 30 -2.22 17.28 -3.76
CA PHE A 30 -1.70 18.02 -2.61
C PHE A 30 -0.99 17.10 -1.61
N HIS A 31 -1.62 15.99 -1.18
CA HIS A 31 -1.04 15.08 -0.19
C HIS A 31 0.22 14.35 -0.68
N CYS A 32 0.30 14.03 -1.97
CA CYS A 32 1.44 13.33 -2.56
C CYS A 32 2.49 14.28 -3.15
N SER A 33 2.25 15.60 -3.13
CA SER A 33 3.12 16.63 -3.73
C SER A 33 3.49 16.35 -5.19
N ILE A 34 2.49 15.99 -6.00
CA ILE A 34 2.61 15.70 -7.44
C ILE A 34 1.47 16.39 -8.20
N SER A 35 1.57 16.52 -9.52
CA SER A 35 0.48 17.11 -10.30
C SER A 35 -0.76 16.21 -10.34
N THR A 36 -1.95 16.81 -10.57
CA THR A 36 -3.19 16.06 -10.80
C THR A 36 -3.10 15.11 -11.99
N HIS A 37 -2.38 15.51 -13.04
CA HIS A 37 -2.09 14.65 -14.19
C HIS A 37 -1.25 13.43 -13.77
N THR A 38 -0.23 13.63 -12.93
CA THR A 38 0.57 12.53 -12.38
C THR A 38 -0.29 11.58 -11.53
N VAL A 39 -1.25 12.10 -10.75
CA VAL A 39 -2.22 11.26 -10.01
C VAL A 39 -3.04 10.39 -10.97
N GLU A 40 -3.51 10.96 -12.08
CA GLU A 40 -4.26 10.21 -13.09
C GLU A 40 -3.42 9.10 -13.71
N THR A 41 -2.17 9.38 -14.06
CA THR A 41 -1.22 8.37 -14.55
C THR A 41 -1.03 7.23 -13.55
N HIS A 42 -0.86 7.54 -12.26
CA HIS A 42 -0.80 6.52 -11.21
C HIS A 42 -2.11 5.71 -11.09
N LYS A 43 -3.28 6.35 -11.24
CA LYS A 43 -4.58 5.64 -11.25
C LYS A 43 -4.70 4.68 -12.44
N GLN A 44 -4.20 5.06 -13.62
CA GLN A 44 -4.16 4.13 -14.76
C GLN A 44 -3.23 2.94 -14.48
N ASN A 45 -2.04 3.19 -13.94
CA ASN A 45 -1.10 2.12 -13.58
C ASN A 45 -1.67 1.18 -12.51
N LEU A 46 -2.35 1.73 -11.50
CA LEU A 46 -3.06 0.95 -10.48
C LEU A 46 -4.11 0.04 -11.10
N LYS A 47 -4.96 0.55 -12.00
CA LYS A 47 -5.95 -0.26 -12.71
C LYS A 47 -5.30 -1.42 -13.47
N ILE A 48 -4.24 -1.15 -14.22
CA ILE A 48 -3.51 -2.19 -14.97
C ILE A 48 -2.95 -3.25 -14.02
N LYS A 49 -2.26 -2.84 -12.95
CA LYS A 49 -1.64 -3.76 -11.96
C LYS A 49 -2.67 -4.57 -11.16
N LEU A 50 -3.85 -4.02 -10.94
CA LEU A 50 -4.93 -4.66 -10.19
C LEU A 50 -5.91 -5.42 -11.09
N GLY A 51 -5.78 -5.32 -12.42
CA GLY A 51 -6.69 -5.94 -13.38
C GLY A 51 -8.10 -5.33 -13.38
N LEU A 52 -8.21 -4.02 -13.14
CA LEU A 52 -9.48 -3.31 -13.05
C LEU A 52 -9.77 -2.54 -14.34
N GLY A 53 -11.01 -2.61 -14.82
CA GLY A 53 -11.46 -1.98 -16.06
C GLY A 53 -11.79 -0.50 -15.91
N SER A 54 -12.28 -0.08 -14.73
CA SER A 54 -12.84 1.26 -14.55
C SER A 54 -12.33 2.00 -13.31
N SER A 55 -12.49 3.32 -13.31
CA SER A 55 -12.20 4.15 -12.13
C SER A 55 -13.17 3.86 -10.98
N ALA A 56 -14.40 3.46 -11.28
CA ALA A 56 -15.39 3.06 -10.29
C ALA A 56 -14.97 1.75 -9.60
N GLU A 57 -14.51 0.76 -10.37
CA GLU A 57 -13.92 -0.47 -9.83
C GLU A 57 -12.68 -0.20 -8.98
N LEU A 58 -11.80 0.73 -9.38
CA LEU A 58 -10.66 1.13 -8.56
C LEU A 58 -11.09 1.71 -7.21
N THR A 59 -12.10 2.58 -7.21
CA THR A 59 -12.64 3.15 -5.97
C THR A 59 -13.29 2.10 -5.09
N ALA A 60 -14.12 1.22 -5.67
CA ALA A 60 -14.78 0.13 -4.94
C ALA A 60 -13.74 -0.84 -4.34
N PHE A 61 -12.74 -1.22 -5.13
CA PHE A 61 -11.64 -2.06 -4.68
C PHE A 61 -10.89 -1.41 -3.52
N ALA A 62 -10.53 -0.12 -3.64
CA ALA A 62 -9.80 0.59 -2.60
C ALA A 62 -10.63 0.70 -1.31
N PHE A 63 -11.93 0.96 -1.43
CA PHE A 63 -12.85 1.08 -0.29
C PHE A 63 -13.02 -0.24 0.47
N VAL A 64 -13.27 -1.34 -0.25
CA VAL A 64 -13.44 -2.68 0.35
C VAL A 64 -12.15 -3.17 1.02
N ASN A 65 -10.99 -2.85 0.46
CA ASN A 65 -9.69 -3.31 0.97
C ASN A 65 -8.99 -2.28 1.86
N LYS A 66 -9.71 -1.26 2.37
CA LYS A 66 -9.16 -0.12 3.10
C LYS A 66 -8.25 -0.54 4.27
N ASP A 67 -8.69 -1.50 5.08
CA ASP A 67 -7.93 -1.94 6.26
C ASP A 67 -6.61 -2.62 5.88
N ILE A 68 -6.63 -3.45 4.83
CA ILE A 68 -5.44 -4.12 4.32
C ILE A 68 -4.44 -3.10 3.77
N ILE A 69 -4.92 -2.08 3.05
CA ILE A 69 -4.09 -1.00 2.50
C ILE A 69 -3.42 -0.21 3.63
N ILE A 70 -4.16 0.15 4.68
CA ILE A 70 -3.63 0.86 5.86
C ILE A 70 -2.54 0.03 6.53
N ASN A 71 -2.84 -1.23 6.86
CA ASN A 71 -1.88 -2.14 7.50
C ASN A 71 -0.59 -2.28 6.67
N ARG A 72 -0.72 -2.36 5.34
CA ARG A 72 0.44 -2.44 4.44
C ARG A 72 1.26 -1.15 4.45
N LEU A 73 0.63 0.02 4.44
CA LEU A 73 1.33 1.31 4.53
C LEU A 73 2.09 1.44 5.85
N ASP A 74 1.47 1.07 6.96
CA ASP A 74 2.09 1.16 8.29
C ASP A 74 3.27 0.20 8.43
N TYR A 75 3.15 -1.03 7.90
CA TYR A 75 4.28 -1.96 7.79
C TYR A 75 5.46 -1.34 7.01
N LEU A 76 5.20 -0.68 5.87
CA LEU A 76 6.25 -0.08 5.05
C LEU A 76 6.93 1.11 5.75
N LYS A 77 6.18 1.91 6.53
CA LYS A 77 6.74 2.99 7.35
C LYS A 77 7.71 2.44 8.40
N ILE A 78 7.27 1.42 9.16
CA ILE A 78 8.08 0.78 10.22
C ILE A 78 9.34 0.14 9.62
N LYS A 79 9.21 -0.60 8.51
CA LYS A 79 10.36 -1.22 7.82
C LYS A 79 11.41 -0.20 7.38
N THR A 80 10.97 0.98 6.91
CA THR A 80 11.87 2.06 6.49
C THR A 80 12.65 2.64 7.67
N ILE A 81 12.03 2.73 8.86
CA ILE A 81 12.66 3.22 10.08
C ILE A 81 13.63 2.17 10.64
N GLY A 82 13.20 0.91 10.72
CA GLY A 82 14.04 -0.19 11.21
C GLY A 82 15.33 -0.35 10.41
N SER A 83 15.29 -0.23 9.08
CA SER A 83 16.50 -0.35 8.25
C SER A 83 17.53 0.77 8.45
N LYS A 84 17.13 1.96 8.93
CA LYS A 84 18.08 3.04 9.26
C LYS A 84 18.83 2.79 10.57
N ASN A 85 18.27 1.97 11.45
CA ASN A 85 18.80 1.68 12.78
C ASN A 85 19.64 0.38 12.86
N LEU A 86 19.82 -0.35 11.76
CA LEU A 86 20.57 -1.61 11.71
C LEU A 86 22.08 -1.46 11.48
N ASN A 87 22.60 -0.23 11.37
CA ASN A 87 24.05 0.00 11.38
C ASN A 87 24.66 -0.07 12.79
N GLY A 88 23.83 -0.27 13.82
CA GLY A 88 24.26 -0.65 15.17
C GLY A 88 23.82 -2.09 15.44
N GLY A 89 24.78 -2.96 15.74
CA GLY A 89 24.53 -4.39 15.97
C GLY A 89 23.50 -4.64 17.08
N GLY A 90 22.38 -5.28 16.74
CA GLY A 90 21.40 -5.81 17.69
C GLY A 90 19.94 -5.64 17.29
N ALA A 91 19.43 -6.45 16.35
CA ALA A 91 17.97 -6.57 16.13
C ALA A 91 17.59 -7.87 15.38
N ILE A 92 17.98 -9.02 15.94
CA ILE A 92 17.58 -10.34 15.42
C ILE A 92 16.19 -10.79 15.90
N ALA A 93 15.66 -10.22 17.00
CA ALA A 93 14.37 -10.64 17.56
C ALA A 93 13.16 -9.95 16.89
N GLU A 94 13.20 -8.62 16.75
CA GLU A 94 12.06 -7.82 16.28
C GLU A 94 11.77 -8.07 14.79
N THR A 95 12.82 -8.17 13.97
CA THR A 95 12.71 -8.47 12.53
C THR A 95 12.12 -9.87 12.27
N THR A 96 12.42 -10.84 13.15
CA THR A 96 12.00 -12.23 12.99
C THR A 96 10.53 -12.40 13.39
N ILE A 97 10.09 -11.79 14.49
CA ILE A 97 8.69 -11.80 14.92
C ILE A 97 7.81 -11.08 13.88
N PHE A 98 8.26 -9.95 13.35
CA PHE A 98 7.47 -9.20 12.36
C PHE A 98 7.39 -9.92 11.00
N LYS A 99 8.46 -10.60 10.57
CA LYS A 99 8.45 -11.48 9.38
C LYS A 99 7.57 -12.71 9.60
N LEU A 100 7.53 -13.26 10.82
CA LEU A 100 6.70 -14.40 11.19
C LEU A 100 5.21 -14.02 11.21
N LEU A 101 4.86 -12.88 11.80
CA LEU A 101 3.49 -12.34 11.78
C LEU A 101 3.01 -12.05 10.35
N ALA A 102 3.87 -11.49 9.49
CA ALA A 102 3.55 -11.29 8.08
C ALA A 102 3.34 -12.61 7.33
N LYS A 103 4.14 -13.65 7.60
CA LYS A 103 3.95 -15.00 7.03
C LYS A 103 2.69 -15.69 7.56
N MET A 104 2.37 -15.53 8.84
CA MET A 104 1.16 -16.08 9.47
C MET A 104 -0.11 -15.40 8.92
N ALA A 105 -0.10 -14.07 8.76
CA ALA A 105 -1.21 -13.34 8.16
C ALA A 105 -1.46 -13.75 6.69
N VAL A 106 -0.42 -14.05 5.92
CA VAL A 106 -0.57 -14.57 4.55
C VAL A 106 -1.11 -16.02 4.56
N SER A 107 -0.61 -16.89 5.46
CA SER A 107 -1.04 -18.29 5.55
C SER A 107 -2.48 -18.48 6.05
N ILE A 108 -3.04 -17.54 6.80
CA ILE A 108 -4.42 -17.62 7.32
C ILE A 108 -5.46 -17.24 6.24
N ILE A 109 -5.03 -16.56 5.17
CA ILE A 109 -5.95 -15.99 4.16
C ILE A 109 -5.94 -16.77 2.84
N ASP A 110 -5.02 -17.73 2.67
CA ASP A 110 -4.96 -18.65 1.53
C ASP A 110 -5.61 -20.04 1.83
N SER A 111 -6.39 -20.18 2.91
CA SER A 111 -7.19 -21.39 3.25
C SER A 111 -8.69 -21.17 3.13
#